data_AF-A0A533ZK47-F1
#
_entry.id   AF-A0A533ZK47-F1
#
_cell.length_a   1.000
_cell.length_b   1.000
_cell.length_c   1.000
_cell.angle_alpha   90.00
_cell.angle_beta   90.00
_cell.angle_gamma   90.00
#
_symmetry.space_group_name_H-M   'P 1'
#
loop_
_entity.id
_entity.type
_entity.pdbx_description
1 polymer ?
#
loop_
_entity_poly.entity_id
_entity_poly.type
_entity_poly.pdbx_seq_one_letter_code
_entity_poly.pdbx_strand_id
1 'polypeptide(L)' 'MPTGDLASLLDLPFHVSVQAHKKALISHAINKAKGNKTQAATLLQLQSTYLFRLCKQLGIT' A
#
# COMPACT_ATOMS: atom_id res chain seq x y z
N MET A 1 9.46 -27.90 14.60
CA MET A 1 9.11 -26.81 13.68
C MET A 1 8.92 -25.56 14.53
N PRO A 2 9.69 -24.47 14.36
CA PRO A 2 9.48 -23.27 15.14
C PRO A 2 8.20 -22.61 14.60
N THR A 3 7.13 -22.65 15.37
CA THR A 3 5.96 -21.80 15.19
C THR A 3 6.37 -20.39 15.61
N GLY A 4 7.19 -19.75 14.78
CA GLY A 4 7.64 -18.38 15.00
C GLY A 4 6.41 -17.48 14.99
N ASP A 5 6.25 -16.72 16.06
CA ASP A 5 5.17 -15.77 16.24
C ASP A 5 5.01 -14.90 14.97
N LEU A 6 3.83 -14.97 14.35
CA LEU A 6 3.54 -14.25 13.09
C LEU A 6 3.77 -12.75 13.24
N ALA A 7 3.63 -12.21 14.46
CA ALA A 7 3.94 -10.82 14.76
C ALA A 7 5.43 -10.51 14.58
N SER A 8 6.31 -11.42 14.99
CA SER A 8 7.77 -11.27 14.80
C SER A 8 8.17 -11.34 13.33
N LEU A 9 7.42 -12.08 12.52
CA LEU A 9 7.60 -12.12 11.06
C LEU A 9 7.19 -10.80 10.38
N LEU A 10 6.22 -10.06 10.94
CA LEU A 10 5.78 -8.77 10.42
C LEU A 10 6.76 -7.62 10.72
N ASP A 11 7.61 -7.78 11.73
CA ASP A 11 8.65 -6.81 12.11
C ASP A 11 9.97 -6.96 11.34
N LEU A 12 10.05 -7.86 10.35
CA LEU A 12 11.26 -7.94 9.54
C LEU A 12 11.47 -6.64 8.71
N PRO A 13 12.73 -6.23 8.48
CA PRO A 13 13.09 -5.08 7.64
C PRO A 13 12.47 -5.13 6.23
N PHE A 14 12.20 -6.35 5.74
CA PHE A 14 11.52 -6.59 4.48
C PHE A 14 10.08 -6.07 4.48
N HIS A 15 9.29 -6.35 5.51
CA HIS A 15 7.90 -5.92 5.59
C HIS A 15 7.78 -4.40 5.71
N VAL A 16 8.69 -3.78 6.46
CA VAL A 16 8.82 -2.31 6.54
C VAL A 16 9.15 -1.73 5.17
N SER A 17 10.14 -2.30 4.47
CA SER A 17 10.54 -1.87 3.12
C SER A 17 9.41 -2.03 2.11
N VAL A 18 8.67 -3.14 2.17
CA VAL A 18 7.51 -3.40 1.30
C VAL A 18 6.37 -2.44 1.60
N GLN A 19 6.08 -2.13 2.87
CA GLN A 19 5.09 -1.11 3.22
C GLN A 19 5.49 0.27 2.71
N ALA A 20 6.74 0.67 2.94
CA ALA A 20 7.26 1.96 2.48
C ALA A 20 7.20 2.07 0.95
N HIS A 21 7.60 1.01 0.24
CA HIS A 21 7.51 0.94 -1.21
C HIS A 21 6.07 1.05 -1.70
N LYS A 22 5.13 0.28 -1.10
CA LYS A 22 3.70 0.36 -1.42
C LYS A 22 3.14 1.77 -1.22
N LYS A 23 3.49 2.42 -0.11
CA LYS A 23 3.10 3.82 0.16
C LYS A 23 3.61 4.75 -0.93
N ALA A 24 4.90 4.66 -1.26
CA ALA A 24 5.51 5.51 -2.28
C ALA A 24 4.85 5.32 -3.67
N LEU A 25 4.52 4.08 -4.04
CA LEU A 25 3.91 3.75 -5.32
C LEU A 25 2.48 4.34 -5.43
N ILE A 26 1.70 4.24 -4.35
CA ILE A 26 0.34 4.82 -4.28
C ILE A 26 0.39 6.35 -4.29
N SER A 27 1.27 6.96 -3.49
CA SER A 27 1.46 8.41 -3.48
C SER A 27 1.90 8.94 -4.84
N HIS A 28 2.80 8.23 -5.53
CA HIS A 28 3.22 8.58 -6.88
C HIS A 28 2.06 8.49 -7.88
N ALA A 29 1.23 7.44 -7.82
CA ALA A 29 0.06 7.31 -8.68
C ALA A 29 -0.98 8.41 -8.42
N ILE A 30 -1.22 8.77 -7.15
CA ILE A 30 -2.11 9.87 -6.77
C ILE A 30 -1.59 11.22 -7.28
N ASN A 31 -0.29 11.48 -7.14
CA ASN A 31 0.32 12.71 -7.66
C ASN A 31 0.24 12.77 -9.19
N LYS A 32 0.51 11.66 -9.88
CA LYS A 32 0.39 11.56 -11.34
C LYS A 32 -1.05 11.76 -11.82
N ALA A 33 -2.02 11.30 -11.04
CA ALA A 33 -3.44 11.53 -11.27
C ALA A 33 -3.95 12.91 -10.79
N LYS A 34 -3.05 13.82 -10.36
CA LYS A 34 -3.39 15.15 -9.83
C LYS A 34 -4.44 15.12 -8.71
N GLY A 35 -4.37 14.12 -7.84
CA GLY A 35 -5.32 13.94 -6.73
C GLY A 35 -6.60 13.19 -7.08
N ASN A 36 -6.82 12.82 -8.36
CA ASN A 36 -7.97 12.00 -8.74
C ASN A 36 -7.75 10.53 -8.34
N LYS A 37 -8.37 10.12 -7.23
CA LYS A 37 -8.24 8.77 -6.67
C LYS A 37 -8.73 7.66 -7.62
N THR A 38 -9.72 7.94 -8.47
CA THR A 38 -10.20 6.98 -9.49
C THR A 38 -9.18 6.77 -10.59
N GLN A 39 -8.60 7.86 -11.11
CA GLN A 39 -7.53 7.77 -12.11
C GLN A 39 -6.26 7.13 -11.53
N ALA A 40 -5.92 7.41 -10.27
CA ALA A 40 -4.81 6.74 -9.58
C ALA A 40 -5.03 5.22 -9.50
N ALA A 41 -6.26 4.77 -9.23
CA ALA A 41 -6.61 3.35 -9.24
C ALA A 41 -6.44 2.73 -10.63
N THR A 42 -6.89 3.43 -11.68
CA THR A 42 -6.68 3.00 -13.07
C THR A 42 -5.20 2.91 -13.43
N LEU A 43 -4.37 3.89 -13.02
CA LEU A 43 -2.93 3.88 -13.26
C LEU A 43 -2.21 2.71 -12.57
N LEU A 44 -2.73 2.29 -11.41
CA LEU A 44 -2.24 1.13 -10.68
C LEU A 44 -2.85 -0.19 -11.15
N GLN A 45 -3.78 -0.14 -12.11
CA GLN A 45 -4.60 -1.28 -12.54
C GLN A 45 -5.30 -1.99 -11.38
N LEU A 46 -5.69 -1.20 -10.36
CA LEU A 46 -6.42 -1.67 -9.20
C LEU A 46 -7.87 -1.24 -9.29
N GLN A 47 -8.77 -2.03 -8.71
CA GLN A 47 -10.13 -1.58 -8.48
C GLN A 47 -10.12 -0.38 -7.51
N SER A 48 -10.90 0.66 -7.79
CA SER A 48 -10.99 1.86 -6.96
C SER A 48 -11.34 1.55 -5.50
N THR A 49 -12.26 0.62 -5.27
CA THR A 49 -12.64 0.13 -3.93
C THR A 49 -11.46 -0.52 -3.21
N TYR A 50 -10.63 -1.25 -3.95
CA TYR A 50 -9.46 -1.91 -3.38
C TYR A 50 -8.38 -0.89 -3.03
N LEU A 51 -8.12 0.09 -3.90
CA LEU A 51 -7.22 1.21 -3.59
C LEU A 51 -7.67 1.97 -2.34
N PHE A 52 -8.97 2.25 -2.19
CA PHE A 52 -9.50 2.93 -1.01
C PHE A 52 -9.28 2.11 0.27
N ARG A 53 -9.52 0.80 0.22
CA ARG A 53 -9.20 -0.12 1.32
C ARG A 53 -7.71 -0.11 1.65
N LEU A 54 -6.85 -0.13 0.63
CA LEU A 54 -5.41 -0.14 0.79
C LEU A 54 -4.88 1.17 1.40
N CYS A 55 -5.39 2.32 0.95
CA CYS A 55 -5.13 3.63 1.55
C CYS A 55 -5.49 3.66 3.04
N LYS A 56 -6.67 3.12 3.39
CA LYS A 56 -7.11 3.04 4.79
C LYS A 56 -6.23 2.12 5.63
N GLN A 57 -5.80 0.99 5.10
CA GLN A 57 -4.89 0.05 5.77
C GLN A 57 -3.48 0.62 5.96
N LEU A 58 -3.00 1.42 5.01
CA LEU A 58 -1.66 2.02 5.05
C LEU A 58 -1.64 3.37 5.80
N GLY A 59 -2.80 3.92 6.17
CA GLY A 59 -2.91 5.23 6.81
C GLY A 59 -2.59 6.40 5.88
N ILE A 60 -2.86 6.25 4.58
CA ILE A 60 -2.68 7.31 3.56
C ILE A 60 -4.07 7.91 3.30
N THR A 61 -4.39 9.02 3.97
CA THR A 61 -5.70 9.71 3.87
C THR A 61 -5.76 10.61 2.63
#